data_AF-A0A2J4Y4U9-F1
#
_entry.id   AF-A0A2J4Y4U9-F1
#
_cell.length_a   1.000
_cell.length_b   1.000
_cell.length_c   1.000
_cell.angle_alpha   90.00
_cell.angle_beta   90.00
_cell.angle_gamma   90.00
#
_symmetry.space_group_name_H-M   'P 1'
#
loop_
_entity.id
_entity.type
_entity.pdbx_description
1 polymer ?
#
loop_
_entity_poly.entity_id
_entity_poly.type
_entity_poly.pdbx_seq_one_letter_code
_entity_poly.pdbx_strand_id
1 'polypeptide(L)'
;FRALQDNVELLPSGNNAIGGFYGPFFTPENGLINPPEHTLVDIEILEEGPVYHHYRMRGAIPDGLLPELRGKHFSIDWKFSWNTPWFQRRYCVDDFSTVINGRSVTNKITVGDEFESGPGKLLFDRFAAYGGTRYRAGDPYAEELVAMVANTVTTSENQSPKFTEFREQLAEMASAHWDLYWRMFCRWENVLDEAEIRERLSQVRARAHRRADLTEREWLLTDSPVDVSAVADETIFPGPASKTVEYDSASGRAMIWWTSRPSGAFQIVQRRQSGWVNWGSNGENECPELPVGVDIKTACGRFAENWMQVADRLETTPVVAVSRGEKP
;
A
#
# COMPACT_ATOMS: atom_id res chain seq x y z
N PHE A 1 2.09 0.87 17.31
CA PHE A 1 2.09 -0.56 16.93
C PHE A 1 3.41 -1.18 17.38
N ARG A 2 3.52 -1.52 18.66
CA ARG A 2 4.74 -2.07 19.28
C ARG A 2 4.44 -3.45 19.84
N ALA A 3 5.22 -4.44 19.44
CA ALA A 3 5.23 -5.70 20.16
C ALA A 3 6.06 -5.51 21.45
N LEU A 4 5.41 -5.68 22.62
CA LEU A 4 6.06 -5.45 23.93
C LEU A 4 7.32 -6.29 24.13
N GLN A 5 7.40 -7.43 23.45
CA GLN A 5 8.45 -8.44 23.60
C GLN A 5 9.75 -8.05 22.91
N ASP A 6 9.68 -7.20 21.89
CA ASP A 6 10.81 -6.92 20.99
C ASP A 6 11.17 -5.42 20.90
N ASN A 7 10.48 -4.59 21.69
CA ASN A 7 10.75 -3.17 21.92
C ASN A 7 10.89 -2.29 20.67
N VAL A 8 10.33 -2.71 19.54
CA VAL A 8 10.30 -1.87 18.34
C VAL A 8 8.88 -1.35 18.14
N GLU A 9 8.78 -0.04 18.07
CA GLU A 9 7.58 0.65 17.63
C GLU A 9 7.64 0.76 16.10
N LEU A 10 6.61 0.24 15.42
CA LEU A 10 6.50 0.28 13.97
C LEU A 10 6.12 1.66 13.44
N LEU A 11 5.60 2.57 14.28
CA LEU A 11 5.25 3.95 13.93
C LEU A 11 5.98 4.97 14.85
N PRO A 12 7.33 4.97 14.95
CA PRO A 12 8.02 5.73 15.98
C PRO A 12 8.03 7.24 15.72
N SER A 13 8.02 7.65 14.45
CA SER A 13 8.02 9.06 14.00
C SER A 13 6.68 9.49 13.40
N GLY A 14 5.76 8.57 13.15
CA GLY A 14 4.56 8.81 12.35
C GLY A 14 4.79 8.82 10.83
N ASN A 15 6.03 8.64 10.36
CA ASN A 15 6.35 8.54 8.92
C ASN A 15 5.99 7.17 8.31
N ASN A 16 5.78 6.17 9.17
CA ASN A 16 5.30 4.87 8.74
C ASN A 16 3.76 4.92 8.70
N ALA A 17 3.16 4.19 7.79
CA ALA A 17 1.72 4.12 7.64
C ALA A 17 1.26 2.67 7.75
N ILE A 18 0.31 2.40 8.65
CA ILE A 18 -0.37 1.10 8.70
C ILE A 18 -1.82 1.34 8.30
N GLY A 19 -2.25 0.67 7.24
CA GLY A 19 -3.61 0.69 6.73
C GLY A 19 -3.90 1.81 5.74
N GLY A 20 -2.92 2.19 4.92
CA GLY A 20 -3.14 3.07 3.77
C GLY A 20 -4.18 2.50 2.81
N PHE A 21 -4.94 3.37 2.16
CA PHE A 21 -6.04 3.04 1.24
C PHE A 21 -5.93 3.92 0.00
N TYR A 22 -5.52 3.38 -1.15
CA TYR A 22 -5.10 4.23 -2.28
C TYR A 22 -5.98 4.01 -3.52
N GLY A 23 -5.68 2.99 -4.32
CA GLY A 23 -6.38 2.70 -5.57
C GLY A 23 -7.85 2.27 -5.39
N PRO A 24 -8.73 2.62 -6.35
CA PRO A 24 -8.47 3.47 -7.52
C PRO A 24 -8.58 4.97 -7.22
N PHE A 25 -8.87 5.36 -5.98
CA PHE A 25 -9.27 6.72 -5.61
C PHE A 25 -8.10 7.69 -5.47
N PHE A 26 -7.08 7.34 -4.69
CA PHE A 26 -5.89 8.15 -4.45
C PHE A 26 -4.77 7.66 -5.36
N THR A 27 -4.92 7.99 -6.64
CA THR A 27 -3.97 7.67 -7.70
C THR A 27 -3.70 8.92 -8.52
N PRO A 28 -2.49 9.04 -9.14
CA PRO A 28 -2.23 10.13 -10.08
C PRO A 28 -3.32 10.24 -11.15
N GLU A 29 -3.87 9.11 -11.63
CA GLU A 29 -4.92 9.08 -12.64
C GLU A 29 -6.21 9.80 -12.20
N ASN A 30 -6.62 9.61 -10.95
CA ASN A 30 -7.74 10.35 -10.39
C ASN A 30 -7.34 11.77 -9.92
N GLY A 31 -6.08 12.16 -10.10
CA GLY A 31 -5.52 13.44 -9.69
C GLY A 31 -5.47 13.62 -8.18
N LEU A 32 -5.50 12.53 -7.41
CA LEU A 32 -5.43 12.53 -5.96
C LEU A 32 -4.22 11.70 -5.52
N ILE A 33 -3.63 12.06 -4.38
CA ILE A 33 -2.52 11.31 -3.79
C ILE A 33 -2.89 10.92 -2.35
N ASN A 34 -2.15 9.99 -1.76
CA ASN A 34 -2.18 9.55 -0.36
C ASN A 34 -3.34 10.11 0.52
N PRO A 35 -4.26 9.28 1.04
CA PRO A 35 -5.42 9.74 1.82
C PRO A 35 -5.13 10.69 2.98
N PRO A 36 -4.05 10.51 3.77
CA PRO A 36 -3.74 11.42 4.86
C PRO A 36 -3.57 12.89 4.43
N GLU A 37 -3.19 13.13 3.17
CA GLU A 37 -3.08 14.50 2.64
C GLU A 37 -4.43 15.10 2.24
N HIS A 38 -5.47 14.27 2.13
CA HIS A 38 -6.69 14.64 1.43
C HIS A 38 -7.98 14.39 2.18
N THR A 39 -7.93 13.63 3.28
CA THR A 39 -9.13 13.15 3.95
C THR A 39 -9.05 13.39 5.45
N LEU A 40 -10.17 13.87 6.00
CA LEU A 40 -10.44 13.85 7.44
C LEU A 40 -11.34 12.65 7.74
N VAL A 41 -11.06 11.97 8.85
CA VAL A 41 -11.85 10.83 9.29
C VAL A 41 -12.46 11.09 10.66
N ASP A 42 -13.72 10.73 10.80
CA ASP A 42 -14.39 10.63 12.10
C ASP A 42 -14.12 9.25 12.68
N ILE A 43 -13.73 9.20 13.97
CA ILE A 43 -13.46 7.95 14.67
C ILE A 43 -14.59 7.69 15.67
N GLU A 44 -15.32 6.61 15.44
CA GLU A 44 -16.37 6.10 16.32
C GLU A 44 -15.84 4.94 17.17
N ILE A 45 -16.05 5.00 18.48
CA ILE A 45 -15.78 3.88 19.38
C ILE A 45 -17.03 2.98 19.38
N LEU A 46 -16.91 1.80 18.77
CA LEU A 46 -18.01 0.82 18.70
C LEU A 46 -17.99 -0.13 19.90
N GLU A 47 -16.81 -0.53 20.36
CA GLU A 47 -16.62 -1.31 21.58
C GLU A 47 -15.28 -0.94 22.25
N GLU A 48 -15.31 -0.77 23.57
CA GLU A 48 -14.11 -0.57 24.39
C GLU A 48 -14.26 -1.39 25.68
N GLY A 49 -13.84 -2.66 25.59
CA GLY A 49 -13.92 -3.62 26.67
C GLY A 49 -12.54 -4.05 27.15
N PRO A 50 -12.45 -4.77 28.29
CA PRO A 50 -11.17 -5.17 28.89
C PRO A 50 -10.33 -6.12 28.03
N VAL A 51 -10.93 -6.77 27.03
CA VAL A 51 -10.28 -7.76 26.18
C VAL A 51 -10.43 -7.50 24.68
N TYR A 52 -11.23 -6.52 24.28
CA TYR A 52 -11.55 -6.27 22.89
C TYR A 52 -11.92 -4.81 22.69
N HIS A 53 -11.33 -4.22 21.66
CA HIS A 53 -11.59 -2.85 21.25
C HIS A 53 -11.96 -2.86 19.77
N HIS A 54 -12.98 -2.10 19.40
CA HIS A 54 -13.44 -1.94 18.03
C HIS A 54 -13.71 -0.47 17.75
N TYR A 55 -12.95 0.07 16.82
CA TYR A 55 -13.09 1.45 16.33
C TYR A 55 -13.51 1.44 14.88
N ARG A 56 -14.31 2.43 14.47
CA ARG A 56 -14.65 2.66 13.08
C ARG A 56 -14.24 4.05 12.65
N MET A 57 -13.35 4.11 11.68
CA MET A 57 -13.02 5.35 10.98
C MET A 57 -14.01 5.54 9.83
N ARG A 58 -14.54 6.74 9.62
CA ARG A 58 -15.41 7.08 8.49
C ARG A 58 -14.89 8.32 7.81
N GLY A 59 -14.90 8.34 6.48
CA GLY A 59 -14.47 9.50 5.71
C GLY A 59 -15.19 9.60 4.38
N ALA A 60 -15.17 10.80 3.81
CA ALA A 60 -15.54 11.02 2.41
C ALA A 60 -14.27 10.97 1.55
N ILE A 61 -14.37 10.28 0.42
CA ILE A 61 -13.33 10.33 -0.61
C ILE A 61 -13.53 11.63 -1.37
N PRO A 62 -12.51 12.50 -1.45
CA PRO A 62 -12.68 13.74 -2.17
C PRO A 62 -12.86 13.51 -3.67
N ASP A 63 -13.59 14.40 -4.33
CA ASP A 63 -13.81 14.28 -5.76
C ASP A 63 -12.50 14.45 -6.52
N GLY A 64 -12.16 13.45 -7.33
CA GLY A 64 -11.03 13.49 -8.24
C GLY A 64 -11.43 13.85 -9.68
N LEU A 65 -10.52 13.52 -10.59
CA LEU A 65 -10.66 13.72 -12.02
C LEU A 65 -11.64 12.71 -12.66
N LEU A 66 -11.82 11.52 -12.10
CA LEU A 66 -12.71 10.49 -12.65
C LEU A 66 -14.15 10.67 -12.13
N PRO A 67 -15.13 11.04 -12.99
CA PRO A 67 -16.50 11.31 -12.55
C PRO A 67 -17.17 10.11 -11.87
N GLU A 68 -16.88 8.89 -12.32
CA GLU A 68 -17.46 7.65 -11.79
C GLU A 68 -16.99 7.32 -10.36
N LEU A 69 -15.89 7.93 -9.90
CA LEU A 69 -15.34 7.75 -8.55
C LEU A 69 -15.74 8.87 -7.58
N ARG A 70 -16.57 9.84 -8.00
CA ARG A 70 -16.99 10.99 -7.18
C ARG A 70 -18.07 10.65 -6.18
N GLY A 71 -18.15 11.46 -5.11
CA GLY A 71 -19.20 11.38 -4.09
C GLY A 71 -19.21 10.08 -3.30
N LYS A 72 -18.04 9.44 -3.14
CA LYS A 72 -17.90 8.15 -2.44
C LYS A 72 -17.48 8.36 -1.00
N HIS A 73 -17.93 7.46 -0.15
CA HIS A 73 -17.54 7.38 1.25
C HIS A 73 -16.86 6.06 1.53
N PHE A 74 -16.10 6.02 2.61
CA PHE A 74 -15.50 4.80 3.11
C PHE A 74 -15.61 4.71 4.62
N SER A 75 -15.44 3.49 5.12
CA SER A 75 -15.19 3.22 6.52
C SER A 75 -14.12 2.14 6.69
N ILE A 76 -13.40 2.23 7.80
CA ILE A 76 -12.39 1.26 8.19
C ILE A 76 -12.71 0.79 9.60
N ASP A 77 -13.08 -0.48 9.74
CA ASP A 77 -13.23 -1.12 11.03
C ASP A 77 -11.86 -1.60 11.50
N TRP A 78 -11.42 -1.15 12.67
CA TRP A 78 -10.21 -1.60 13.36
C TRP A 78 -10.59 -2.38 14.60
N LYS A 79 -10.01 -3.57 14.76
CA LYS A 79 -10.30 -4.47 15.87
C LYS A 79 -9.01 -4.95 16.52
N PHE A 80 -8.96 -4.81 17.84
CA PHE A 80 -7.83 -5.22 18.67
C PHE A 80 -8.33 -6.15 19.75
N SER A 81 -7.63 -7.26 19.96
CA SER A 81 -7.95 -8.24 20.99
C SER A 81 -6.79 -8.33 21.98
N TRP A 82 -7.13 -8.58 23.25
CA TRP A 82 -6.12 -8.75 24.28
C TRP A 82 -5.32 -10.04 24.06
N ASN A 83 -4.01 -9.95 24.29
CA ASN A 83 -3.06 -11.06 24.21
C ASN A 83 -3.06 -11.79 22.84
N THR A 84 -3.37 -11.07 21.76
CA THR A 84 -3.17 -11.55 20.39
C THR A 84 -1.98 -10.83 19.77
N PRO A 85 -1.15 -11.52 18.96
CA PRO A 85 -0.04 -10.89 18.25
C PRO A 85 -0.49 -10.11 17.00
N TRP A 86 -1.80 -9.93 16.83
CA TRP A 86 -2.40 -9.40 15.62
C TRP A 86 -3.56 -8.46 15.91
N PHE A 87 -3.83 -7.59 14.93
CA PHE A 87 -5.02 -6.75 14.83
C PHE A 87 -5.73 -7.04 13.51
N GLN A 88 -7.03 -6.71 13.46
CA GLN A 88 -7.83 -6.86 12.25
C GLN A 88 -8.29 -5.50 11.75
N ARG A 89 -8.30 -5.34 10.42
CA ARG A 89 -8.89 -4.21 9.72
C ARG A 89 -9.81 -4.68 8.60
N ARG A 90 -10.86 -3.90 8.31
CA ARG A 90 -11.77 -4.15 7.18
C ARG A 90 -12.19 -2.83 6.58
N TYR A 91 -12.04 -2.71 5.27
CA TYR A 91 -12.37 -1.52 4.50
C TYR A 91 -13.70 -1.73 3.79
N CYS A 92 -14.62 -0.78 3.98
CA CYS A 92 -15.88 -0.71 3.25
C CYS A 92 -15.88 0.61 2.48
N VAL A 93 -16.25 0.56 1.21
CA VAL A 93 -16.34 1.73 0.33
C VAL A 93 -17.68 1.66 -0.38
N ASP A 94 -18.31 2.80 -0.63
CA ASP A 94 -19.52 2.87 -1.46
C ASP A 94 -19.28 2.19 -2.81
N ASP A 95 -20.30 1.52 -3.36
CA ASP A 95 -20.18 0.80 -4.62
C ASP A 95 -19.63 1.69 -5.74
N PHE A 96 -18.63 1.18 -6.47
CA PHE A 96 -18.00 1.86 -7.59
C PHE A 96 -17.57 0.91 -8.68
N SER A 97 -17.43 1.45 -9.89
CA SER A 97 -16.78 0.77 -11.01
C SER A 97 -16.03 1.80 -11.85
N THR A 98 -14.83 1.44 -12.28
CA THR A 98 -14.01 2.22 -13.23
C THR A 98 -13.26 1.27 -14.17
N VAL A 99 -12.42 1.80 -15.05
CA VAL A 99 -11.62 1.03 -16.01
C VAL A 99 -10.16 1.40 -15.85
N ILE A 100 -9.32 0.40 -15.55
CA ILE A 100 -7.86 0.54 -15.48
C ILE A 100 -7.24 -0.45 -16.45
N ASN A 101 -6.34 0.01 -17.32
CA ASN A 101 -5.74 -0.81 -18.39
C ASN A 101 -6.78 -1.55 -19.26
N GLY A 102 -7.90 -0.87 -19.59
CA GLY A 102 -9.00 -1.48 -20.36
C GLY A 102 -9.75 -2.61 -19.63
N ARG A 103 -9.45 -2.86 -18.34
CA ARG A 103 -10.11 -3.88 -17.51
C ARG A 103 -11.07 -3.20 -16.55
N SER A 104 -12.24 -3.81 -16.36
CA SER A 104 -13.19 -3.34 -15.36
C SER A 104 -12.64 -3.58 -13.96
N VAL A 105 -12.64 -2.52 -13.16
CA VAL A 105 -12.32 -2.53 -11.74
C VAL A 105 -13.61 -2.21 -11.00
N THR A 106 -14.20 -3.21 -10.35
CA THR A 106 -15.45 -3.07 -9.60
C THR A 106 -15.22 -3.50 -8.17
N ASN A 107 -15.41 -2.58 -7.23
CA ASN A 107 -15.26 -2.82 -5.78
C ASN A 107 -13.94 -3.55 -5.41
N LYS A 108 -12.84 -3.16 -6.06
CA LYS A 108 -11.48 -3.57 -5.71
C LYS A 108 -10.65 -2.36 -5.35
N ILE A 109 -9.92 -2.44 -4.25
CA ILE A 109 -9.12 -1.36 -3.69
C ILE A 109 -7.66 -1.76 -3.52
N THR A 110 -6.79 -0.76 -3.45
CA THR A 110 -5.41 -0.95 -2.99
C THR A 110 -5.35 -0.55 -1.53
N VAL A 111 -4.88 -1.46 -0.69
CA VAL A 111 -4.48 -1.17 0.69
C VAL A 111 -2.99 -1.43 0.84
N GLY A 112 -2.34 -0.66 1.68
CA GLY A 112 -0.89 -0.74 1.88
C GLY A 112 -0.47 -0.53 3.32
N ASP A 113 0.63 -1.16 3.71
CA ASP A 113 1.42 -0.77 4.88
C ASP A 113 2.79 -0.29 4.39
N GLU A 114 3.24 0.86 4.87
CA GLU A 114 4.47 1.54 4.45
C GLU A 114 5.38 1.82 5.66
N PHE A 115 6.67 1.63 5.47
CA PHE A 115 7.67 1.81 6.52
C PHE A 115 8.89 2.56 5.99
N GLU A 116 9.40 3.49 6.76
CA GLU A 116 10.63 4.23 6.51
C GLU A 116 11.59 4.03 7.69
N SER A 117 12.73 3.40 7.41
CA SER A 117 13.78 3.11 8.41
C SER A 117 15.01 4.00 8.26
N GLY A 118 14.96 4.93 7.30
CA GLY A 118 16.04 5.83 6.92
C GLY A 118 17.12 5.15 6.06
N PRO A 119 18.03 5.96 5.48
CA PRO A 119 19.00 5.48 4.50
C PRO A 119 19.85 4.30 4.98
N GLY A 120 20.00 3.29 4.12
CA GLY A 120 20.82 2.10 4.36
C GLY A 120 20.17 1.03 5.25
N LYS A 121 18.94 1.23 5.72
CA LYS A 121 18.25 0.30 6.63
C LYS A 121 16.88 -0.07 6.09
N LEU A 122 16.51 -1.33 6.22
CA LEU A 122 15.16 -1.81 5.91
C LEU A 122 14.55 -2.40 7.18
N LEU A 123 13.26 -2.12 7.40
CA LEU A 123 12.52 -2.76 8.48
C LEU A 123 12.32 -4.26 8.23
N PHE A 124 12.10 -4.61 6.96
CA PHE A 124 11.99 -5.96 6.44
C PHE A 124 12.80 -6.08 5.16
N ASP A 125 13.57 -7.16 5.01
CA ASP A 125 14.46 -7.39 3.88
C ASP A 125 14.09 -8.64 3.07
N ARG A 126 13.05 -9.38 3.48
CA ARG A 126 12.56 -10.57 2.80
C ARG A 126 11.05 -10.52 2.64
N PHE A 127 10.56 -11.02 1.52
CA PHE A 127 9.13 -11.23 1.26
C PHE A 127 8.85 -12.69 0.89
N ALA A 128 7.75 -13.26 1.38
CA ALA A 128 7.28 -14.57 0.95
C ALA A 128 5.74 -14.67 0.91
N ALA A 129 5.25 -15.50 0.00
CA ALA A 129 3.85 -15.90 -0.08
C ALA A 129 3.67 -17.38 0.28
N TYR A 130 2.48 -17.72 0.80
CA TYR A 130 2.18 -19.08 1.23
C TYR A 130 2.10 -20.02 0.02
N GLY A 131 2.85 -21.11 0.04
CA GLY A 131 2.95 -22.03 -1.10
C GLY A 131 3.95 -21.59 -2.18
N GLY A 132 4.84 -20.63 -1.86
CA GLY A 132 5.86 -20.13 -2.77
C GLY A 132 5.48 -18.78 -3.39
N THR A 133 6.49 -18.00 -3.78
CA THR A 133 6.32 -16.69 -4.38
C THR A 133 6.45 -16.80 -5.89
N ARG A 134 5.37 -16.47 -6.61
CA ARG A 134 5.37 -16.23 -8.05
C ARG A 134 5.31 -14.73 -8.29
N TYR A 135 6.32 -14.15 -8.94
CA TYR A 135 6.44 -12.69 -9.06
C TYR A 135 7.10 -12.25 -10.38
N ARG A 136 6.96 -10.95 -10.68
CA ARG A 136 7.76 -10.24 -11.68
C ARG A 136 8.52 -9.09 -11.02
N ALA A 137 9.73 -8.80 -11.46
CA ALA A 137 10.58 -7.75 -10.89
C ALA A 137 10.56 -6.47 -11.73
N GLY A 138 10.86 -5.35 -11.08
CA GLY A 138 10.91 -4.02 -11.69
C GLY A 138 9.53 -3.38 -11.82
N ASP A 139 9.50 -2.06 -11.90
CA ASP A 139 8.29 -1.23 -11.82
C ASP A 139 8.11 -0.35 -13.06
N PRO A 140 7.48 -0.88 -14.13
CA PRO A 140 7.27 -0.14 -15.37
C PRO A 140 6.47 1.15 -15.19
N TYR A 141 5.54 1.19 -14.22
CA TYR A 141 4.74 2.37 -13.98
C TYR A 141 5.58 3.48 -13.35
N ALA A 142 6.33 3.15 -12.30
CA ALA A 142 7.21 4.11 -11.64
C ALA A 142 8.25 4.68 -12.62
N GLU A 143 8.84 3.84 -13.47
CA GLU A 143 9.80 4.29 -14.49
C GLU A 143 9.18 5.27 -15.50
N GLU A 144 8.02 4.94 -16.07
CA GLU A 144 7.33 5.82 -17.03
C GLU A 144 6.86 7.13 -16.37
N LEU A 145 6.46 7.07 -15.09
CA LEU A 145 6.08 8.24 -14.32
C LEU A 145 7.28 9.17 -14.11
N VAL A 146 8.44 8.64 -13.70
CA VAL A 146 9.68 9.42 -13.56
C VAL A 146 10.07 10.06 -14.90
N ALA A 147 10.02 9.30 -16.00
CA ALA A 147 10.31 9.84 -17.33
C ALA A 147 9.33 10.96 -17.72
N MET A 148 8.04 10.81 -17.38
CA MET A 148 7.05 11.85 -17.64
C MET A 148 7.28 13.08 -16.77
N VAL A 149 7.68 12.94 -15.51
CA VAL A 149 8.05 14.08 -14.66
C VAL A 149 9.19 14.88 -15.31
N ALA A 150 10.27 14.21 -15.71
CA ALA A 150 11.40 14.85 -16.37
C ALA A 150 10.97 15.59 -17.65
N ASN A 151 10.10 14.97 -18.45
CA ASN A 151 9.53 15.58 -19.63
C ASN A 151 8.67 16.81 -19.29
N THR A 152 7.82 16.76 -18.27
CA THR A 152 6.97 17.89 -17.87
C THR A 152 7.80 19.08 -17.41
N VAL A 153 8.78 18.84 -16.54
CA VAL A 153 9.69 19.86 -16.01
C VAL A 153 10.34 20.66 -17.16
N THR A 154 10.72 19.96 -18.24
CA THR A 154 11.44 20.53 -19.38
C THR A 154 10.55 21.11 -20.48
N THR A 155 9.37 20.55 -20.71
CA THR A 155 8.54 20.86 -21.90
C THR A 155 7.25 21.60 -21.60
N SER A 156 6.75 21.57 -20.36
CA SER A 156 5.51 22.29 -20.03
C SER A 156 5.71 23.80 -20.20
N GLU A 157 4.77 24.42 -20.91
CA GLU A 157 4.72 25.86 -21.11
C GLU A 157 4.16 26.60 -19.87
N ASN A 158 3.68 25.87 -18.86
CA ASN A 158 3.20 26.43 -17.61
C ASN A 158 4.31 27.27 -16.95
N GLN A 159 3.96 28.48 -16.51
CA GLN A 159 4.85 29.42 -15.82
C GLN A 159 4.27 29.86 -14.47
N SER A 160 3.29 29.10 -13.94
CA SER A 160 2.71 29.41 -12.64
C SER A 160 3.80 29.36 -11.56
N PRO A 161 3.71 30.20 -10.50
CA PRO A 161 4.69 30.19 -9.42
C PRO A 161 4.87 28.80 -8.79
N LYS A 162 3.77 28.05 -8.64
CA LYS A 162 3.75 26.70 -8.07
C LYS A 162 4.48 25.69 -8.97
N PHE A 163 4.32 25.81 -10.28
CA PHE A 163 5.07 24.96 -11.20
C PHE A 163 6.57 25.28 -11.20
N THR A 164 6.95 26.56 -11.13
CA THR A 164 8.35 26.97 -10.98
C THR A 164 8.97 26.39 -9.70
N GLU A 165 8.25 26.41 -8.58
CA GLU A 165 8.68 25.79 -7.32
C GLU A 165 8.93 24.28 -7.48
N PHE A 166 8.01 23.55 -8.12
CA PHE A 166 8.18 22.12 -8.41
C PHE A 166 9.36 21.87 -9.35
N ARG A 167 9.52 22.68 -10.39
CA ARG A 167 10.64 22.60 -11.34
C ARG A 167 11.99 22.76 -10.63
N GLU A 168 12.09 23.66 -9.66
CA GLU A 168 13.31 23.85 -8.86
C GLU A 168 13.58 22.64 -7.96
N GLN A 169 12.57 22.14 -7.24
CA GLN A 169 12.71 20.95 -6.38
C GLN A 169 13.04 19.68 -7.16
N LEU A 170 12.57 19.59 -8.41
CA LEU A 170 12.80 18.48 -9.32
C LEU A 170 14.00 18.70 -10.26
N ALA A 171 14.81 19.75 -10.06
CA ALA A 171 16.01 19.97 -10.87
C ALA A 171 17.02 18.81 -10.72
N GLU A 172 17.15 18.30 -9.49
CA GLU A 172 17.98 17.13 -9.16
C GLU A 172 17.09 15.93 -8.78
N MET A 173 16.34 15.42 -9.75
CA MET A 173 15.34 14.36 -9.54
C MET A 173 15.87 13.17 -8.74
N ALA A 174 17.12 12.72 -8.97
CA ALA A 174 17.70 11.59 -8.25
C ALA A 174 17.76 11.77 -6.71
N SER A 175 17.73 13.01 -6.24
CA SER A 175 17.74 13.36 -4.81
C SER A 175 16.39 13.85 -4.29
N ALA A 176 15.41 14.05 -5.18
CA ALA A 176 14.10 14.55 -4.84
C ALA A 176 13.28 13.51 -4.07
N HIS A 177 12.42 13.97 -3.16
CA HIS A 177 11.47 13.09 -2.49
C HIS A 177 10.50 12.50 -3.52
N TRP A 178 10.30 11.19 -3.49
CA TRP A 178 9.53 10.48 -4.51
C TRP A 178 8.08 10.97 -4.60
N ASP A 179 7.48 11.41 -3.48
CA ASP A 179 6.14 12.02 -3.46
C ASP A 179 6.00 13.21 -4.41
N LEU A 180 7.07 13.97 -4.67
CA LEU A 180 7.02 15.11 -5.59
C LEU A 180 6.61 14.69 -7.00
N TYR A 181 6.95 13.47 -7.41
CA TYR A 181 6.55 12.91 -8.70
C TYR A 181 5.03 12.76 -8.81
N TRP A 182 4.40 12.29 -7.74
CA TRP A 182 2.95 12.10 -7.69
C TRP A 182 2.22 13.42 -7.48
N ARG A 183 2.74 14.26 -6.56
CA ARG A 183 2.22 15.60 -6.25
C ARG A 183 2.18 16.53 -7.45
N MET A 184 3.12 16.41 -8.38
CA MET A 184 3.11 17.22 -9.62
C MET A 184 1.83 16.98 -10.44
N PHE A 185 1.25 15.78 -10.36
CA PHE A 185 -0.01 15.41 -11.03
C PHE A 185 -1.23 15.43 -10.09
N CYS A 186 -1.07 15.93 -8.86
CA CYS A 186 -2.20 16.12 -7.96
C CYS A 186 -2.99 17.36 -8.37
N ARG A 187 -4.30 17.19 -8.59
CA ARG A 187 -5.19 18.28 -9.00
C ARG A 187 -5.33 19.37 -7.92
N TRP A 188 -5.12 19.02 -6.65
CA TRP A 188 -5.21 19.96 -5.53
C TRP A 188 -3.97 20.82 -5.36
N GLU A 189 -2.80 20.30 -5.76
CA GLU A 189 -1.56 21.07 -5.75
C GLU A 189 -1.59 22.18 -6.80
N ASN A 190 -2.45 22.06 -7.82
CA ASN A 190 -2.63 23.02 -8.90
C ASN A 190 -1.29 23.39 -9.58
N VAL A 191 -0.40 22.41 -9.67
CA VAL A 191 0.91 22.51 -10.32
C VAL A 191 0.73 22.54 -11.83
N LEU A 192 -0.14 21.67 -12.34
CA LEU A 192 -0.53 21.56 -13.74
C LEU A 192 -2.05 21.72 -13.87
N ASP A 193 -2.52 22.14 -15.04
CA ASP A 193 -3.95 22.14 -15.32
C ASP A 193 -4.49 20.71 -15.50
N GLU A 194 -5.80 20.52 -15.30
CA GLU A 194 -6.41 19.18 -15.38
C GLU A 194 -6.30 18.54 -16.77
N ALA A 195 -6.20 19.33 -17.85
CA ALA A 195 -6.09 18.82 -19.21
C ALA A 195 -4.68 18.24 -19.44
N GLU A 196 -3.64 18.95 -19.01
CA GLU A 196 -2.25 18.54 -19.07
C GLU A 196 -2.00 17.32 -18.18
N ILE A 197 -2.57 17.28 -16.96
CA ILE A 197 -2.50 16.09 -16.08
C ILE A 197 -3.04 14.85 -16.82
N ARG A 198 -4.23 14.97 -17.41
CA ARG A 198 -4.87 13.86 -18.13
C ARG A 198 -4.07 13.42 -19.35
N GLU A 199 -3.60 14.37 -20.15
CA GLU A 199 -2.81 14.10 -21.34
C GLU A 199 -1.54 13.33 -20.97
N ARG A 200 -0.76 13.87 -20.05
CA ARG A 200 0.53 13.29 -19.65
C ARG A 200 0.38 11.92 -19.02
N LEU A 201 -0.54 11.76 -18.07
CA LEU A 201 -0.76 10.46 -17.42
C LEU A 201 -1.38 9.43 -18.37
N SER A 202 -2.11 9.84 -19.41
CA SER A 202 -2.58 8.90 -20.44
C SER A 202 -1.42 8.23 -21.19
N GLN A 203 -0.33 8.97 -21.42
CA GLN A 203 0.87 8.44 -22.06
C GLN A 203 1.62 7.49 -21.12
N VAL A 204 1.77 7.86 -19.85
CA VAL A 204 2.37 7.00 -18.80
C VAL A 204 1.65 5.67 -18.76
N ARG A 205 0.32 5.68 -18.63
CA ARG A 205 -0.50 4.45 -18.60
C ARG A 205 -0.31 3.61 -19.85
N ALA A 206 -0.49 4.21 -21.03
CA ALA A 206 -0.40 3.47 -22.29
C ALA A 206 0.96 2.76 -22.47
N ARG A 207 2.05 3.39 -22.03
CA ARG A 207 3.40 2.82 -22.08
C ARG A 207 3.63 1.80 -20.98
N ALA A 208 3.35 2.14 -19.73
CA ALA A 208 3.55 1.28 -18.57
C ALA A 208 2.76 -0.03 -18.70
N HIS A 209 1.49 0.06 -19.12
CA HIS A 209 0.63 -1.11 -19.31
C HIS A 209 1.16 -2.04 -20.40
N ARG A 210 1.61 -1.49 -21.53
CA ARG A 210 2.26 -2.27 -22.58
C ARG A 210 3.54 -2.94 -22.06
N ARG A 211 4.38 -2.18 -21.36
CA ARG A 211 5.65 -2.66 -20.81
C ARG A 211 5.43 -3.79 -19.80
N ALA A 212 4.43 -3.65 -18.94
CA ALA A 212 4.05 -4.66 -17.95
C ALA A 212 3.61 -5.98 -18.61
N ASP A 213 3.09 -5.95 -19.83
CA ASP A 213 2.60 -7.14 -20.55
C ASP A 213 3.60 -7.69 -21.60
N LEU A 214 4.83 -7.15 -21.66
CA LEU A 214 5.89 -7.66 -22.54
C LEU A 214 6.27 -9.10 -22.18
N THR A 215 6.50 -9.93 -23.21
CA THR A 215 6.84 -11.34 -23.06
C THR A 215 8.17 -11.58 -22.35
N GLU A 216 9.07 -10.61 -22.42
CA GLU A 216 10.37 -10.59 -21.77
C GLU A 216 10.25 -10.44 -20.24
N ARG A 217 9.11 -9.98 -19.72
CA ARG A 217 8.81 -9.94 -18.28
C ARG A 217 8.28 -11.30 -17.83
N GLU A 218 9.18 -12.26 -17.76
CA GLU A 218 8.86 -13.63 -17.33
C GLU A 218 8.48 -13.69 -15.84
N TRP A 219 7.57 -14.62 -15.53
CA TRP A 219 7.24 -14.94 -14.14
C TRP A 219 8.36 -15.76 -13.51
N LEU A 220 8.89 -15.28 -12.39
CA LEU A 220 9.82 -16.00 -11.54
C LEU A 220 9.05 -16.77 -10.49
N LEU A 221 9.47 -18.01 -10.21
CA LEU A 221 8.87 -18.88 -9.21
C LEU A 221 9.96 -19.31 -8.22
N THR A 222 9.68 -19.19 -6.93
CA THR A 222 10.59 -19.59 -5.86
C THR A 222 9.84 -20.06 -4.63
N ASP A 223 10.33 -21.12 -3.99
CA ASP A 223 9.88 -21.56 -2.67
C ASP A 223 10.65 -20.86 -1.55
N SER A 224 11.75 -20.16 -1.89
CA SER A 224 12.55 -19.38 -0.95
C SER A 224 12.03 -17.94 -0.86
N PRO A 225 12.09 -17.31 0.32
CA PRO A 225 11.80 -15.88 0.49
C PRO A 225 12.65 -15.01 -0.43
N VAL A 226 12.03 -14.01 -1.04
CA VAL A 226 12.65 -13.11 -2.02
C VAL A 226 13.39 -11.99 -1.30
N ASP A 227 14.66 -11.75 -1.67
CA ASP A 227 15.39 -10.52 -1.34
C ASP A 227 14.97 -9.43 -2.34
N VAL A 228 13.95 -8.64 -2.00
CA VAL A 228 13.38 -7.65 -2.91
C VAL A 228 14.38 -6.52 -3.18
N SER A 229 15.23 -6.18 -2.20
CA SER A 229 16.29 -5.18 -2.34
C SER A 229 17.38 -5.56 -3.36
N ALA A 230 17.43 -6.82 -3.78
CA ALA A 230 18.41 -7.34 -4.74
C ALA A 230 17.84 -7.46 -6.17
N VAL A 231 16.55 -7.20 -6.39
CA VAL A 231 15.93 -7.26 -7.71
C VAL A 231 15.87 -5.90 -8.40
N ALA A 232 15.49 -5.88 -9.68
CA ALA A 232 15.28 -4.64 -10.43
C ALA A 232 14.30 -3.69 -9.72
N ASP A 233 14.65 -2.40 -9.70
CA ASP A 233 13.94 -1.29 -9.04
C ASP A 233 13.67 -1.46 -7.54
N GLU A 234 14.27 -2.49 -6.92
CA GLU A 234 13.97 -2.90 -5.54
C GLU A 234 12.47 -3.15 -5.33
N THR A 235 11.78 -3.60 -6.39
CA THR A 235 10.33 -3.82 -6.44
C THR A 235 10.00 -5.16 -7.09
N ILE A 236 9.06 -5.89 -6.49
CA ILE A 236 8.42 -7.05 -7.10
C ILE A 236 6.89 -6.91 -7.12
N PHE A 237 6.28 -7.61 -8.05
CA PHE A 237 4.84 -7.77 -8.15
C PHE A 237 4.45 -9.24 -8.02
N PRO A 238 4.22 -9.72 -6.78
CA PRO A 238 3.72 -11.06 -6.52
C PRO A 238 2.30 -11.26 -7.08
N GLY A 239 2.03 -12.48 -7.53
CA GLY A 239 0.70 -12.92 -7.93
C GLY A 239 -0.28 -13.08 -6.76
N PRO A 240 -1.45 -13.71 -7.02
CA PRO A 240 -2.51 -13.79 -6.02
C PRO A 240 -2.09 -14.55 -4.76
N ALA A 241 -2.40 -13.99 -3.59
CA ALA A 241 -2.18 -14.64 -2.31
C ALA A 241 -3.15 -14.13 -1.24
N SER A 242 -3.46 -14.99 -0.26
CA SER A 242 -4.21 -14.64 0.95
C SER A 242 -3.35 -14.62 2.22
N LYS A 243 -2.11 -15.14 2.13
CA LYS A 243 -1.17 -15.27 3.24
C LYS A 243 0.22 -14.88 2.75
N THR A 244 0.76 -13.80 3.30
CA THR A 244 2.03 -13.22 2.90
C THR A 244 2.78 -12.74 4.13
N VAL A 245 4.11 -12.64 4.03
CA VAL A 245 4.98 -12.18 5.10
C VAL A 245 6.06 -11.28 4.53
N GLU A 246 6.33 -10.19 5.25
CA GLU A 246 7.59 -9.47 5.18
C GLU A 246 8.35 -9.70 6.48
N TYR A 247 9.65 -9.96 6.41
CA TYR A 247 10.45 -10.16 7.61
C TYR A 247 11.88 -9.66 7.46
N ASP A 248 12.52 -9.37 8.59
CA ASP A 248 13.94 -9.08 8.70
C ASP A 248 14.71 -10.36 9.00
N SER A 249 15.59 -10.73 8.08
CA SER A 249 16.39 -11.94 8.14
C SER A 249 17.35 -11.97 9.34
N ALA A 250 17.77 -10.80 9.85
CA ALA A 250 18.72 -10.73 10.96
C ALA A 250 18.06 -10.93 12.33
N SER A 251 16.90 -10.30 12.57
CA SER A 251 16.21 -10.39 13.88
C SER A 251 15.13 -11.46 13.94
N GLY A 252 14.68 -11.98 12.79
CA GLY A 252 13.53 -12.87 12.67
C GLY A 252 12.18 -12.18 12.92
N ARG A 253 12.17 -10.85 13.02
CA ARG A 253 10.94 -10.05 13.10
C ARG A 253 10.19 -10.15 11.78
N ALA A 254 8.90 -10.41 11.86
CA ALA A 254 8.02 -10.57 10.73
C ALA A 254 6.72 -9.80 10.94
N MET A 255 6.18 -9.33 9.84
CA MET A 255 4.82 -8.87 9.71
C MET A 255 4.11 -9.80 8.73
N ILE A 256 2.98 -10.36 9.15
CA ILE A 256 2.25 -11.39 8.41
C ILE A 256 0.87 -10.84 8.10
N TRP A 257 0.49 -10.84 6.83
CA TRP A 257 -0.87 -10.56 6.42
C TRP A 257 -1.61 -11.86 6.14
N TRP A 258 -2.83 -11.90 6.66
CA TRP A 258 -3.87 -12.80 6.20
C TRP A 258 -5.05 -12.00 5.70
N THR A 259 -5.58 -12.35 4.53
CA THR A 259 -6.81 -11.77 3.98
C THR A 259 -7.87 -12.85 3.82
N SER A 260 -9.12 -12.56 4.21
CA SER A 260 -10.22 -13.53 4.13
C SER A 260 -10.63 -13.91 2.69
N ARG A 261 -10.15 -13.15 1.71
CA ARG A 261 -10.12 -13.50 0.28
C ARG A 261 -8.76 -13.09 -0.28
N PRO A 262 -8.21 -13.82 -1.26
CA PRO A 262 -6.91 -13.45 -1.83
C PRO A 262 -6.97 -12.07 -2.50
N SER A 263 -5.91 -11.28 -2.34
CA SER A 263 -5.64 -10.17 -3.26
C SER A 263 -5.15 -10.77 -4.57
N GLY A 264 -5.58 -10.23 -5.71
CA GLY A 264 -5.16 -10.70 -7.03
C GLY A 264 -3.70 -10.38 -7.40
N ALA A 265 -3.12 -9.35 -6.77
CA ALA A 265 -1.72 -8.97 -6.93
C ALA A 265 -1.25 -8.20 -5.70
N PHE A 266 0.07 -8.07 -5.59
CA PHE A 266 0.74 -7.22 -4.63
C PHE A 266 1.82 -6.39 -5.33
N GLN A 267 2.19 -5.29 -4.70
CA GLN A 267 3.38 -4.50 -5.00
C GLN A 267 4.20 -4.47 -3.72
N ILE A 268 5.41 -5.00 -3.79
CA ILE A 268 6.34 -5.06 -2.66
C ILE A 268 7.58 -4.27 -3.05
N VAL A 269 7.92 -3.29 -2.23
CA VAL A 269 9.09 -2.42 -2.44
C VAL A 269 9.99 -2.51 -1.22
N GLN A 270 11.30 -2.64 -1.41
CA GLN A 270 12.29 -2.65 -0.32
C GLN A 270 13.53 -1.86 -0.71
N ARG A 271 13.39 -0.53 -0.78
CA ARG A 271 14.44 0.40 -1.22
C ARG A 271 15.43 0.70 -0.12
N ARG A 272 16.61 0.06 -0.17
CA ARG A 272 17.62 0.22 0.89
C ARG A 272 18.20 1.64 0.92
N GLN A 273 18.21 2.34 -0.20
CA GLN A 273 18.80 3.68 -0.30
C GLN A 273 18.04 4.73 0.53
N SER A 274 16.71 4.71 0.50
CA SER A 274 15.86 5.57 1.35
C SER A 274 15.46 4.89 2.67
N GLY A 275 15.48 3.56 2.68
CA GLY A 275 14.93 2.75 3.75
C GLY A 275 13.41 2.59 3.69
N TRP A 276 12.82 2.86 2.52
CA TRP A 276 11.40 2.72 2.27
C TRP A 276 11.02 1.28 1.95
N VAL A 277 10.02 0.78 2.65
CA VAL A 277 9.37 -0.50 2.42
C VAL A 277 7.88 -0.25 2.18
N ASN A 278 7.32 -0.85 1.14
CA ASN A 278 5.89 -0.81 0.85
C ASN A 278 5.37 -2.22 0.66
N TRP A 279 4.24 -2.51 1.30
CA TRP A 279 3.48 -3.74 1.14
C TRP A 279 2.05 -3.39 0.72
N GLY A 280 1.83 -3.32 -0.59
CA GLY A 280 0.55 -2.90 -1.19
C GLY A 280 -0.16 -4.02 -1.94
N SER A 281 -1.50 -3.93 -2.02
CA SER A 281 -2.35 -4.86 -2.80
C SER A 281 -2.61 -4.39 -4.24
N ASN A 282 -1.57 -3.85 -4.88
CA ASN A 282 -1.60 -3.19 -6.18
C ASN A 282 -0.92 -4.04 -7.26
N GLY A 283 -1.38 -3.95 -8.51
CA GLY A 283 -0.70 -4.57 -9.66
C GLY A 283 0.31 -3.65 -10.34
N GLU A 284 1.10 -4.20 -11.26
CA GLU A 284 2.13 -3.51 -12.08
C GLU A 284 1.63 -2.30 -12.87
N ASN A 285 0.32 -2.17 -12.99
CA ASN A 285 -0.38 -1.19 -13.79
C ASN A 285 -1.20 -0.21 -12.94
N GLU A 286 -0.92 -0.13 -11.63
CA GLU A 286 -1.71 0.61 -10.64
C GLU A 286 -3.15 0.10 -10.50
N CYS A 287 -3.39 -1.17 -10.89
CA CYS A 287 -4.70 -1.78 -10.78
C CYS A 287 -4.90 -2.35 -9.37
N PRO A 288 -5.94 -1.92 -8.64
CA PRO A 288 -6.25 -2.46 -7.33
C PRO A 288 -6.78 -3.88 -7.44
N GLU A 289 -6.33 -4.75 -6.54
CA GLU A 289 -6.65 -6.18 -6.61
C GLU A 289 -7.26 -6.78 -5.34
N LEU A 290 -7.40 -6.01 -4.25
CA LEU A 290 -8.07 -6.50 -3.04
C LEU A 290 -9.58 -6.17 -3.09
N PRO A 291 -10.48 -7.16 -2.97
CA PRO A 291 -11.91 -6.88 -2.89
C PRO A 291 -12.28 -6.05 -1.65
N VAL A 292 -13.22 -5.11 -1.81
CA VAL A 292 -13.80 -4.36 -0.69
C VAL A 292 -14.50 -5.31 0.28
N GLY A 293 -14.41 -5.00 1.58
CA GLY A 293 -15.06 -5.77 2.65
C GLY A 293 -14.31 -7.03 3.06
N VAL A 294 -13.10 -7.26 2.55
CA VAL A 294 -12.21 -8.33 3.01
C VAL A 294 -11.67 -8.01 4.40
N ASP A 295 -11.63 -9.02 5.27
CA ASP A 295 -10.96 -8.92 6.57
C ASP A 295 -9.47 -9.11 6.35
N ILE A 296 -8.67 -8.19 6.89
CA ILE A 296 -7.21 -8.25 6.89
C ILE A 296 -6.77 -8.40 8.33
N LYS A 297 -6.09 -9.49 8.67
CA LYS A 297 -5.42 -9.67 9.96
C LYS A 297 -3.93 -9.53 9.76
N THR A 298 -3.33 -8.70 10.60
CA THR A 298 -1.91 -8.41 10.55
C THR A 298 -1.26 -8.83 11.86
N ALA A 299 -0.36 -9.81 11.81
CA ALA A 299 0.42 -10.23 12.95
C ALA A 299 1.83 -9.65 12.90
N CYS A 300 2.31 -9.13 14.03
CA CYS A 300 3.67 -8.60 14.13
C CYS A 300 4.41 -9.25 15.30
N GLY A 301 5.64 -9.70 15.06
CA GLY A 301 6.48 -10.32 16.11
C GLY A 301 7.63 -11.11 15.52
N ARG A 302 8.37 -11.86 16.35
CA ARG A 302 9.46 -12.72 15.89
C ARG A 302 8.92 -14.04 15.32
N PHE A 303 8.39 -13.97 14.10
CA PHE A 303 7.71 -15.10 13.46
C PHE A 303 8.37 -15.60 12.18
N ALA A 304 9.55 -15.09 11.77
CA ALA A 304 10.15 -15.44 10.49
C ALA A 304 10.29 -16.97 10.26
N GLU A 305 10.65 -17.74 11.30
CA GLU A 305 10.82 -19.20 11.19
C GLU A 305 9.50 -19.98 11.17
N ASN A 306 8.40 -19.40 11.69
CA ASN A 306 7.12 -20.09 11.86
C ASN A 306 5.92 -19.32 11.30
N TRP A 307 6.17 -18.39 10.37
CA TRP A 307 5.17 -17.43 9.92
C TRP A 307 3.95 -18.11 9.29
N MET A 308 4.13 -19.23 8.59
CA MET A 308 3.03 -20.02 8.01
C MET A 308 2.08 -20.52 9.09
N GLN A 309 2.61 -21.03 10.21
CA GLN A 309 1.82 -21.52 11.34
C GLN A 309 1.08 -20.37 12.06
N VAL A 310 1.65 -19.17 12.04
CA VAL A 310 0.97 -17.96 12.54
C VAL A 310 -0.13 -17.54 11.57
N ALA A 311 0.14 -17.53 10.27
CA ALA A 311 -0.82 -17.20 9.22
C ALA A 311 -2.04 -18.15 9.23
N ASP A 312 -1.84 -19.45 9.45
CA ASP A 312 -2.92 -20.43 9.60
C ASP A 312 -3.81 -20.10 10.81
N ARG A 313 -3.21 -19.66 11.92
CA ARG A 313 -3.96 -19.26 13.12
C ARG A 313 -4.76 -17.98 12.92
N LEU A 314 -4.36 -17.10 11.99
CA LEU A 314 -5.12 -15.88 11.68
C LEU A 314 -6.49 -16.18 11.07
N GLU A 315 -6.70 -17.33 10.43
CA GLU A 315 -8.04 -17.71 9.93
C GLU A 315 -9.06 -17.86 11.07
N THR A 316 -8.58 -18.20 12.27
CA THR A 316 -9.44 -18.46 13.42
C THR A 316 -9.72 -17.18 14.22
N THR A 317 -10.94 -17.07 14.73
CA THR A 317 -11.32 -16.00 15.67
C THR A 317 -10.82 -16.35 17.07
N PRO A 318 -10.32 -15.38 17.87
CA PRO A 318 -9.93 -15.64 19.25
C PRO A 318 -11.10 -16.19 20.06
N VAL A 319 -10.81 -17.18 20.92
CA VAL A 319 -11.78 -17.70 21.89
C VAL A 319 -11.57 -16.98 23.22
N VAL A 320 -12.62 -16.31 23.70
CA VAL A 320 -12.62 -15.69 25.04
C VAL A 320 -13.30 -16.62 26.01
N ALA A 321 -12.59 -17.02 27.07
CA ALA A 321 -13.15 -17.79 28.18
C ALA A 321 -13.12 -16.93 29.45
N VAL A 322 -14.27 -16.80 30.11
CA VAL A 322 -14.40 -16.08 31.39
C VAL A 322 -14.57 -17.11 32.50
N SER A 323 -13.55 -17.27 33.36
CA SER A 323 -13.69 -18.05 34.58
C SER A 323 -14.35 -17.21 35.67
N ARG A 324 -15.49 -17.66 36.20
CA ARG A 324 -16.02 -17.11 37.46
C ARG A 324 -15.04 -17.50 38.57
N GLY A 325 -14.31 -16.54 39.12
CA GLY A 325 -13.52 -16.77 40.33
C GLY A 325 -14.44 -17.26 41.43
N GLU A 326 -14.08 -18.36 42.10
CA GLU A 326 -14.70 -18.74 43.36
C GLU A 326 -14.50 -17.56 44.33
N LYS A 327 -15.62 -17.00 44.82
CA LYS A 327 -15.55 -15.98 45.86
C LYS A 327 -14.94 -16.64 47.12
N PRO A 328 -13.98 -16.00 47.79
CA PRO A 328 -13.40 -16.51 49.03
C PRO A 328 -14.43 -16.66 50.15
#